data_AF-A0A1Z9SQG8-F1
#
_entry.id   AF-A0A1Z9SQG8-F1
#
_cell.length_a   1.000
_cell.length_b   1.000
_cell.length_c   1.000
_cell.angle_alpha   90.00
_cell.angle_beta   90.00
_cell.angle_gamma   90.00
#
_symmetry.space_group_name_H-M   'P 1'
#
loop_
_entity.id
_entity.type
_entity.pdbx_description
1 polymer ?
#
loop_
_entity_poly.entity_id
_entity_poly.type
_entity_poly.pdbx_seq_one_letter_code
_entity_poly.pdbx_strand_id
1 'polypeptide(L)'
;MKKKLLSLLIISGLFANSGGPQQGGYAHNAPNMNNCIQCHSGSVNSGNGSVTFTNLPQSYTPGEIYSIGVEVSGEHERGYGFQAIAQSGNNIAGEISLNSNSSNAEMNGNY
;
A
#
# COMPACT_ATOMS: atom_id res chain seq x y z
N MET A 1 13.98 -5.26 -55.80
CA MET A 1 14.68 -5.30 -54.49
C MET A 1 13.62 -5.28 -53.38
N LYS A 2 13.41 -6.39 -52.67
CA LYS A 2 12.40 -6.48 -51.60
C LYS A 2 13.01 -5.98 -50.29
N LYS A 3 12.57 -4.83 -49.79
CA LYS A 3 12.98 -4.29 -48.49
C LYS A 3 12.33 -5.15 -47.40
N LYS A 4 13.14 -5.95 -46.68
CA LYS A 4 12.68 -6.61 -45.46
C LYS A 4 12.58 -5.55 -44.37
N LEU A 5 11.37 -5.17 -43.98
CA LEU A 5 11.15 -4.39 -42.77
C LEU A 5 11.44 -5.30 -41.58
N LEU A 6 12.51 -5.01 -40.84
CA LEU A 6 12.80 -5.63 -39.56
C LEU A 6 11.99 -4.86 -38.51
N SER A 7 10.90 -5.45 -38.02
CA SER A 7 10.14 -4.89 -36.91
C SER A 7 10.83 -5.25 -35.60
N LEU A 8 11.28 -4.24 -34.85
CA LEU A 8 11.89 -4.39 -33.54
C LEU A 8 10.78 -4.31 -32.48
N LEU A 9 10.44 -5.47 -31.88
CA LEU A 9 9.47 -5.55 -30.80
C LEU A 9 10.15 -5.09 -29.50
N ILE A 10 9.90 -3.85 -29.07
CA ILE A 10 10.35 -3.36 -27.76
C ILE A 10 9.36 -3.88 -26.72
N ILE A 11 9.73 -4.93 -26.00
CA ILE A 11 9.00 -5.42 -24.84
C ILE A 11 9.41 -4.56 -23.65
N SER A 12 8.57 -3.61 -23.26
CA SER A 12 8.69 -2.91 -21.98
C SER A 12 8.28 -3.88 -20.86
N GLY A 13 9.26 -4.48 -20.19
CA GLY A 13 9.03 -5.34 -19.03
C GLY A 13 8.59 -4.53 -17.81
N LEU A 14 7.43 -4.87 -17.26
CA LEU A 14 7.00 -4.42 -15.93
C LEU A 14 7.53 -5.43 -14.91
N PHE A 15 8.51 -5.02 -14.09
CA PHE A 15 9.04 -5.87 -13.03
C PHE A 15 8.32 -5.55 -11.71
N ALA A 16 7.69 -6.56 -11.12
CA ALA A 16 7.18 -6.47 -9.76
C ALA A 16 8.35 -6.56 -8.77
N ASN A 17 8.38 -5.68 -7.76
CA ASN A 17 9.36 -5.76 -6.68
C ASN A 17 8.80 -6.67 -5.58
N SER A 18 9.41 -7.84 -5.38
CA SER A 18 9.01 -8.81 -4.35
C SER A 18 9.29 -8.33 -2.93
N GLY A 19 10.11 -7.29 -2.74
CA GLY A 19 10.40 -6.68 -1.45
C GLY A 19 9.28 -5.78 -0.91
N GLY A 20 8.18 -5.64 -1.65
CA GLY A 20 7.11 -4.69 -1.31
C GLY A 20 7.55 -3.23 -1.49
N PRO A 21 6.64 -2.27 -1.24
CA PRO A 21 7.00 -0.86 -1.22
C PRO A 21 7.99 -0.58 -0.06
N GLN A 22 9.03 0.21 -0.33
CA GLN A 22 9.92 0.72 0.73
C GLN A 22 9.10 1.53 1.74
N GLN A 23 9.43 1.38 3.04
CA GLN A 23 8.75 2.10 4.11
C GLN A 23 8.91 3.62 3.94
N GLY A 24 7.81 4.37 4.05
CA GLY A 24 7.81 5.83 4.26
C GLY A 24 8.33 6.71 3.11
N GLY A 25 8.34 6.28 1.86
CA GLY A 25 9.07 7.01 0.80
C GLY A 25 8.27 7.56 -0.38
N TYR A 26 7.40 6.74 -0.99
CA TYR A 26 7.01 6.98 -2.39
C TYR A 26 5.50 7.09 -2.63
N ALA A 27 4.67 6.42 -1.84
CA ALA A 27 3.22 6.50 -1.92
C ALA A 27 2.64 6.78 -0.52
N HIS A 28 1.78 7.79 -0.45
CA HIS A 28 1.00 8.25 0.69
C HIS A 28 1.81 8.72 1.91
N ASN A 29 3.00 9.27 1.67
CA ASN A 29 3.75 9.92 2.74
C ASN A 29 3.10 11.29 3.06
N ALA A 30 2.61 11.45 4.29
CA ALA A 30 2.13 12.73 4.77
C ALA A 30 3.32 13.71 4.86
N PRO A 31 3.14 15.00 4.53
CA PRO A 31 1.89 15.69 4.20
C PRO A 31 1.56 15.71 2.70
N ASN A 32 2.43 15.19 1.83
CA ASN A 32 2.31 15.38 0.39
C ASN A 32 1.26 14.47 -0.26
N MET A 33 0.89 13.37 0.42
CA MET A 33 -0.18 12.44 -0.02
C MET A 33 0.02 11.92 -1.45
N ASN A 34 1.29 11.79 -1.88
CA ASN A 34 1.66 11.25 -3.18
C ASN A 34 1.12 9.83 -3.36
N ASN A 35 1.17 9.28 -4.57
CA ASN A 35 0.77 7.90 -4.84
C ASN A 35 1.62 7.31 -5.97
N CYS A 36 1.42 6.04 -6.26
CA CYS A 36 2.25 5.34 -7.24
C CYS A 36 2.17 5.97 -8.64
N ILE A 37 1.10 6.70 -8.98
CA ILE A 37 0.96 7.32 -10.31
C ILE A 37 1.81 8.57 -10.51
N GLN A 38 2.53 9.03 -9.47
CA GLN A 38 3.52 10.11 -9.61
C GLN A 38 4.72 9.68 -10.47
N CYS A 39 5.08 8.39 -10.41
CA CYS A 39 6.22 7.83 -11.16
C CYS A 39 5.82 6.69 -12.11
N HIS A 40 4.62 6.13 -11.96
CA HIS A 40 4.11 5.05 -12.80
C HIS A 40 2.89 5.51 -13.59
N SER A 41 2.70 4.96 -14.79
CA SER A 41 1.44 5.13 -15.52
C SER A 41 0.36 4.20 -14.94
N GLY A 42 -0.89 4.64 -14.95
CA GLY A 42 -2.03 3.85 -14.50
C GLY A 42 -3.09 4.66 -13.78
N SER A 43 -4.06 3.95 -13.19
CA SER A 43 -5.08 4.52 -12.32
C SER A 43 -4.98 3.86 -10.95
N VAL A 44 -4.94 4.67 -9.89
CA VAL A 44 -4.91 4.18 -8.50
C VAL A 44 -6.26 3.56 -8.15
N ASN A 45 -6.23 2.40 -7.49
CA ASN A 45 -7.43 1.73 -6.94
C ASN A 45 -8.58 1.59 -7.96
N SER A 46 -8.28 1.19 -9.20
CA SER A 46 -9.27 1.05 -10.28
C SER A 46 -10.19 -0.17 -10.17
N GLY A 47 -9.93 -1.05 -9.21
CA GLY A 47 -10.81 -2.19 -8.90
C GLY A 47 -12.00 -1.79 -8.02
N ASN A 48 -12.82 -2.78 -7.66
CA ASN A 48 -13.94 -2.63 -6.72
C ASN A 48 -13.54 -2.78 -5.24
N GLY A 49 -12.24 -2.88 -4.94
CA GLY A 49 -11.75 -3.05 -3.58
C GLY A 49 -11.59 -1.72 -2.83
N SER A 50 -11.70 -1.74 -1.51
CA SER A 50 -11.47 -0.58 -0.64
C SER A 50 -10.80 -0.96 0.68
N VAL A 51 -10.10 0.00 1.28
CA VAL A 51 -9.51 -0.09 2.62
C VAL A 51 -9.97 1.14 3.40
N THR A 52 -10.63 0.92 4.54
CA THR A 52 -11.14 1.98 5.42
C THR A 52 -10.60 1.82 6.82
N PHE A 53 -10.07 2.91 7.38
CA PHE A 53 -9.67 2.97 8.79
C PHE A 53 -10.80 3.61 9.61
N THR A 54 -11.15 2.98 10.72
CA THR A 54 -12.18 3.45 11.66
C THR A 54 -11.61 3.57 13.07
N ASN A 55 -12.30 4.30 13.95
CA ASN A 55 -11.88 4.54 15.34
C ASN A 55 -10.49 5.19 15.48
N LEU A 56 -10.03 5.92 14.46
CA LEU A 56 -8.83 6.73 14.54
C LEU A 56 -9.06 7.89 15.52
N PRO A 57 -8.18 8.11 16.50
CA PRO A 57 -8.30 9.26 17.38
C PRO A 57 -7.91 10.53 16.62
N GLN A 58 -8.50 11.68 16.98
CA GLN A 58 -8.18 12.98 16.37
C GLN A 58 -6.73 13.41 16.66
N SER A 59 -6.20 12.99 17.80
CA SER A 59 -4.82 13.19 18.23
C SER A 59 -4.36 12.00 19.07
N TYR A 60 -3.05 11.81 19.20
CA TYR A 60 -2.49 10.74 20.03
C TYR A 60 -1.59 11.34 21.11
N THR A 61 -1.49 10.63 22.24
CA THR A 61 -0.50 10.87 23.28
C THR A 61 0.63 9.85 23.12
N PRO A 62 1.91 10.27 23.06
CA PRO A 62 3.03 9.34 22.95
C PRO A 62 3.02 8.30 24.07
N GLY A 63 3.18 7.02 23.71
CA GLY A 63 3.20 5.88 24.63
C GLY A 63 1.83 5.23 24.89
N GLU A 64 0.73 5.86 24.47
CA GLU A 64 -0.61 5.28 24.61
C GLU A 64 -0.92 4.27 23.49
N ILE A 65 -1.73 3.26 23.83
CA ILE A 65 -2.19 2.23 22.89
C ILE A 65 -3.61 2.56 22.46
N TYR A 66 -3.84 2.59 21.14
CA TYR A 66 -5.14 2.86 20.55
C TYR A 66 -5.63 1.64 19.77
N SER A 67 -6.90 1.29 19.94
CA SER A 67 -7.56 0.31 19.09
C SER A 67 -8.14 0.99 17.86
N ILE A 68 -7.57 0.70 16.70
CA ILE A 68 -8.08 1.15 15.39
C ILE A 68 -8.78 -0.01 14.68
N GLY A 69 -9.81 0.31 13.91
CA GLY A 69 -10.44 -0.64 12.99
C GLY A 69 -9.86 -0.51 11.60
N VAL A 70 -9.67 -1.65 10.92
CA VAL A 70 -9.35 -1.69 9.49
C VAL A 70 -10.37 -2.60 8.82
N GLU A 71 -11.08 -2.07 7.85
CA GLU A 71 -12.02 -2.81 7.02
C GLU A 71 -11.49 -2.87 5.58
N VAL A 72 -11.41 -4.08 5.05
CA VAL A 72 -11.02 -4.34 3.65
C VAL A 72 -12.17 -5.03 2.95
N SER A 73 -12.64 -4.46 1.85
CA SER A 73 -13.75 -5.01 1.06
C SER A 73 -13.38 -5.09 -0.42
N GLY A 74 -14.10 -5.93 -1.17
CA GLY A 74 -13.96 -6.10 -2.61
C GLY A 74 -14.31 -7.52 -3.07
N GLU A 75 -14.37 -7.75 -4.38
CA GLU A 75 -14.58 -9.07 -4.99
C GLU A 75 -13.40 -9.49 -5.90
N HIS A 76 -12.56 -10.42 -5.42
CA HIS A 76 -11.47 -11.01 -6.19
C HIS A 76 -11.26 -12.46 -5.76
N GLU A 77 -11.06 -13.34 -6.74
CA GLU A 77 -10.83 -14.78 -6.52
C GLU A 77 -9.60 -15.07 -5.65
N ARG A 78 -8.61 -14.17 -5.65
CA ARG A 78 -7.38 -14.29 -4.87
C ARG A 78 -7.39 -13.49 -3.56
N GLY A 79 -8.53 -12.90 -3.22
CA GLY A 79 -8.70 -12.04 -2.05
C GLY A 79 -8.11 -10.64 -2.22
N TYR A 80 -8.19 -9.86 -1.15
CA TYR A 80 -7.61 -8.53 -1.02
C TYR A 80 -6.70 -8.49 0.20
N GLY A 81 -5.75 -7.58 0.15
CA GLY A 81 -4.89 -7.27 1.27
C GLY A 81 -4.63 -5.77 1.34
N PHE A 82 -3.98 -5.37 2.41
CA PHE A 82 -3.50 -4.02 2.61
C PHE A 82 -2.13 -4.09 3.27
N GLN A 83 -1.40 -2.99 3.19
CA GLN A 83 -0.22 -2.75 3.99
C GLN A 83 -0.38 -1.39 4.65
N ALA A 84 -0.06 -1.31 5.94
CA ALA A 84 -0.15 -0.08 6.72
C ALA A 84 1.15 0.13 7.49
N ILE A 85 1.47 1.40 7.73
CA ILE A 85 2.57 1.83 8.58
C ILE A 85 2.12 3.06 9.36
N ALA A 86 2.53 3.16 10.62
CA ALA A 86 2.31 4.35 11.43
C ALA A 86 3.50 5.31 11.25
N GLN A 87 3.22 6.59 11.02
CA GLN A 87 4.24 7.61 10.73
C GLN A 87 3.93 8.94 11.43
N SER A 88 4.98 9.70 11.75
CA SER A 88 4.91 11.08 12.20
C SER A 88 5.87 11.94 11.37
N GLY A 89 5.31 12.83 10.55
CA GLY A 89 6.06 13.50 9.50
C GLY A 89 6.68 12.48 8.56
N ASN A 90 8.00 12.56 8.34
CA ASN A 90 8.74 11.65 7.47
C ASN A 90 9.30 10.40 8.19
N ASN A 91 9.01 10.23 9.49
CA ASN A 91 9.57 9.14 10.28
C ASN A 91 8.50 8.09 10.57
N ILE A 92 8.91 6.83 10.52
CA ILE A 92 8.13 5.71 11.06
C ILE A 92 7.96 5.94 12.57
N ALA A 93 6.75 5.78 13.07
CA ALA A 93 6.42 6.07 14.46
C ALA A 93 5.37 5.11 14.99
N GLY A 94 5.57 4.62 16.21
CA GLY A 94 4.67 3.67 16.86
C GLY A 94 4.81 2.24 16.33
N GLU A 95 4.02 1.35 16.90
CA GLU A 95 3.97 -0.08 16.53
C GLU A 95 2.53 -0.47 16.25
N ILE A 96 2.31 -1.30 15.24
CA ILE A 96 1.01 -1.89 14.93
C ILE A 96 1.03 -3.32 15.42
N SER A 97 -0.01 -3.71 16.17
CA SER A 97 -0.21 -5.09 16.62
C SER A 97 -1.66 -5.51 16.41
N LEU A 98 -1.86 -6.82 16.20
CA LEU A 98 -3.19 -7.41 16.18
C LEU A 98 -3.71 -7.60 17.61
N ASN A 99 -5.02 -7.48 17.79
CA ASN A 99 -5.68 -7.76 19.06
C ASN A 99 -6.73 -8.87 18.89
N SER A 100 -7.43 -9.22 19.97
CA SER A 100 -8.42 -10.30 19.97
C SER A 100 -9.63 -10.08 19.05
N ASN A 101 -9.86 -8.85 18.59
CA ASN A 101 -10.94 -8.52 17.65
C ASN A 101 -10.46 -8.55 16.18
N SER A 102 -9.16 -8.73 15.94
CA SER A 102 -8.62 -8.90 14.59
C SER A 102 -9.04 -10.24 14.00
N SER A 103 -9.47 -10.25 12.74
CA SER A 103 -9.81 -11.47 12.00
C SER A 103 -9.28 -11.38 10.57
N ASN A 104 -8.92 -12.53 9.99
CA ASN A 104 -8.36 -12.63 8.63
C ASN A 104 -7.16 -11.69 8.38
N ALA A 105 -6.33 -11.49 9.41
CA ALA A 105 -5.17 -10.62 9.37
C ALA A 105 -3.91 -11.38 9.77
N GLU A 106 -2.82 -11.16 9.04
CA GLU A 106 -1.49 -11.68 9.34
C GLU A 106 -0.51 -10.51 9.32
N MET A 107 0.30 -10.37 10.37
CA MET A 107 1.42 -9.42 10.36
C MET A 107 2.62 -10.10 9.73
N ASN A 108 2.90 -9.77 8.48
CA ASN A 108 4.06 -10.28 7.77
C ASN A 108 5.15 -9.22 7.68
N GLY A 109 6.27 -9.51 8.35
CA GLY A 109 7.48 -8.69 8.33
C GLY A 109 7.85 -8.14 9.70
N ASN A 110 9.14 -8.23 10.03
CA ASN A 110 9.75 -7.54 11.16
C ASN A 110 10.01 -6.10 10.72
N TYR A 111 9.01 -5.23 10.83
CA TYR A 111 9.06 -3.87 10.29
C TYR A 111 8.71 -2.85 11.35
#